data_AF-A0A418SBC5-F1
#
_entry.id   AF-A0A418SBC5-F1
#
_cell.length_a   1.000
_cell.length_b   1.000
_cell.length_c   1.000
_cell.angle_alpha   90.00
_cell.angle_beta   90.00
_cell.angle_gamma   90.00
#
_symmetry.space_group_name_H-M   'P 1'
#
loop_
_entity.id
_entity.type
_entity.pdbx_description
1 polymer ?
#
loop_
_entity_poly.entity_id
_entity_poly.type
_entity_poly.pdbx_seq_one_letter_code
_entity_poly.pdbx_strand_id
1 'polypeptide(L)'
;MITKTMTALPADASLPEKIEWLEDRYVRLDRDDALIARLGRLFKTDKEGQLTPKPKIDRLNGETRGLMLIGESGAGKSSLLRRTLRTVPMIHLADRENDGNTFYVTVPPEATIKSFASRIAKKLGYLDMNSRANADQAWDVARHRMRERGVRLLVIDEAHHLLRKGSGRDVEGAIQRLKSLLQGDWPVAVIAAGVDKLRQGVMTDPETDRRFPRFQLTRIAEGSKEARTFARSMQLCAEKVGLSLDGEAMPDRVLFAENGEPGRAIHLAKTILVAALEEGRSKVTLRDAGHVFSREYGAMQTTPFAEAPWDTVRVSLTEAGWSR
;
A
#
# COMPACT_ATOMS: atom_id res chain seq x y z
N MET A 1 3.74 -6.81 17.76
CA MET A 1 4.52 -5.74 18.41
C MET A 1 4.53 -4.56 17.47
N ILE A 2 3.94 -3.43 17.88
CA ILE A 2 3.98 -2.19 17.10
C ILE A 2 5.31 -1.55 17.49
N THR A 3 6.32 -1.62 16.62
CA THR A 3 7.56 -0.86 16.79
C THR A 3 7.17 0.60 16.98
N LYS A 4 7.71 1.20 18.05
CA LYS A 4 7.41 2.58 18.45
C LYS A 4 8.08 3.48 17.41
N THR A 5 7.37 3.78 16.32
CA THR A 5 7.88 4.58 15.20
C THR A 5 8.53 5.85 15.72
N MET A 6 9.87 5.94 15.62
CA MET A 6 10.61 7.13 16.04
C MET A 6 10.19 8.31 15.16
N THR A 7 9.34 9.19 15.71
CA THR A 7 8.74 10.28 14.93
C THR A 7 9.73 11.42 14.73
N ALA A 8 10.66 11.59 15.68
CA ALA A 8 11.75 12.55 15.65
C ALA A 8 13.08 11.84 15.96
N LEU A 9 14.13 12.20 15.23
CA LEU A 9 15.49 11.70 15.44
C LEU A 9 16.26 12.75 16.26
N PRO A 10 16.82 12.40 17.44
CA PRO A 10 17.65 13.29 18.24
C PRO A 10 18.89 13.79 17.47
N ALA A 11 19.44 14.95 17.84
CA ALA A 11 20.63 15.50 17.19
C ALA A 11 21.88 14.65 17.42
N ASP A 12 21.92 13.95 18.56
CA ASP A 12 22.97 13.04 19.02
C ASP A 12 22.64 11.56 18.78
N ALA A 13 21.68 11.27 17.88
CA ALA A 13 21.25 9.91 17.60
C ALA A 13 22.42 9.01 17.18
N SER A 14 22.49 7.84 17.79
CA SER A 14 23.43 6.78 17.47
C SER A 14 23.17 6.18 16.07
N LEU A 15 24.16 5.46 15.53
CA LEU A 15 24.02 4.78 14.24
C LEU A 15 22.80 3.84 14.19
N PRO A 16 22.55 2.95 15.18
CA PRO A 16 21.35 2.12 15.18
C PRO A 16 20.04 2.91 15.16
N GLU A 17 19.95 4.02 15.91
CA GLU A 17 18.75 4.87 15.92
C GLU A 17 18.51 5.57 14.59
N LYS A 18 19.58 5.98 13.89
CA LYS A 18 19.50 6.55 12.54
C LYS A 18 18.99 5.53 11.53
N ILE A 19 19.48 4.28 11.60
CA ILE A 19 19.06 3.18 10.73
C ILE A 19 17.58 2.84 11.00
N GLU A 20 17.20 2.63 12.26
CA GLU A 20 15.82 2.34 12.66
C GLU A 20 14.88 3.45 12.18
N TRP A 21 15.28 4.72 12.35
CA TRP A 21 14.51 5.85 11.85
C TRP A 21 14.31 5.81 10.33
N LEU A 22 15.37 5.52 9.55
CA LEU A 22 15.26 5.40 8.09
C LEU A 22 14.35 4.24 7.68
N GLU A 23 14.48 3.07 8.31
CA GLU A 23 13.69 1.88 8.03
C GLU A 23 12.20 2.15 8.26
N ASP A 24 11.86 2.76 9.40
CA ASP A 24 10.49 3.10 9.78
C ASP A 24 9.93 4.31 9.02
N ARG A 25 10.78 5.13 8.41
CA ARG A 25 10.34 6.39 7.79
C ARG A 25 9.44 6.15 6.58
N TYR A 26 8.18 6.54 6.69
CA TYR A 26 7.30 6.57 5.52
C TYR A 26 7.60 7.80 4.64
N VAL A 27 7.79 7.57 3.33
CA VAL A 27 7.93 8.62 2.32
C VAL A 27 6.55 8.95 1.75
N ARG A 28 6.04 10.14 2.08
CA ARG A 28 4.75 10.64 1.55
C ARG A 28 4.93 11.12 0.12
N LEU A 29 4.05 10.68 -0.76
CA LEU A 29 4.01 11.06 -2.16
C LEU A 29 2.62 11.63 -2.52
N ASP A 30 2.46 12.14 -3.73
CA ASP A 30 1.21 12.75 -4.19
C ASP A 30 0.02 11.74 -4.18
N ARG A 31 0.32 10.43 -4.29
CA ARG A 31 -0.66 9.33 -4.19
C ARG A 31 -1.35 9.21 -2.82
N ASP A 32 -0.72 9.70 -1.75
CA ASP A 32 -1.32 9.74 -0.41
C ASP A 32 -2.57 10.62 -0.40
N ASP A 33 -2.44 11.84 -0.93
CA ASP A 33 -3.54 12.79 -1.05
C ASP A 33 -4.61 12.28 -2.02
N ALA A 34 -4.19 11.61 -3.09
CA ALA A 34 -5.09 10.99 -4.05
C ALA A 34 -5.93 9.84 -3.45
N LEU A 35 -5.40 9.09 -2.48
CA LEU A 35 -6.15 8.07 -1.75
C LEU A 35 -7.14 8.73 -0.77
N ILE A 36 -6.70 9.73 -0.01
CA ILE A 36 -7.56 10.47 0.94
C ILE A 36 -8.74 11.12 0.20
N ALA A 37 -8.50 11.75 -0.95
CA ALA A 37 -9.56 12.32 -1.79
C ALA A 37 -10.59 11.26 -2.24
N ARG A 38 -10.16 10.01 -2.45
CA ARG A 38 -11.05 8.89 -2.80
C ARG A 38 -11.81 8.36 -1.60
N LEU A 39 -11.26 8.41 -0.39
CA LEU A 39 -12.04 8.14 0.82
C LEU A 39 -13.22 9.10 0.96
N GLY A 40 -13.08 10.36 0.51
CA GLY A 40 -14.19 11.32 0.41
C GLY A 40 -15.32 10.91 -0.54
N ARG A 41 -15.11 9.92 -1.41
CA ARG A 41 -16.19 9.31 -2.21
C ARG A 41 -16.91 8.18 -1.46
N LEU A 42 -16.27 7.58 -0.46
CA LEU A 42 -16.81 6.49 0.34
C LEU A 42 -17.50 6.98 1.63
N PHE A 43 -17.04 8.09 2.22
CA PHE A 43 -17.48 8.57 3.53
C PHE A 43 -18.08 9.98 3.47
N LYS A 44 -19.07 10.24 4.32
CA LYS A 44 -19.69 11.57 4.47
C LYS A 44 -18.72 12.54 5.12
N THR A 45 -18.82 13.81 4.78
CA THR A 45 -18.13 14.91 5.46
C THR A 45 -19.06 15.58 6.46
N ASP A 46 -18.51 16.14 7.53
CA ASP A 46 -19.22 17.03 8.45
C ASP A 46 -19.33 18.46 7.90
N LYS A 47 -19.78 19.41 8.73
CA LYS A 47 -20.01 20.80 8.32
C LYS A 47 -18.68 21.54 8.08
N GLU A 48 -17.62 21.07 8.72
CA GLU A 48 -16.25 21.58 8.66
C GLU A 48 -15.46 20.93 7.50
N GLY A 49 -16.10 20.06 6.72
CA GLY A 49 -15.51 19.38 5.56
C GLY A 49 -14.61 18.20 5.92
N GLN A 50 -14.56 17.78 7.18
CA GLN A 50 -13.78 16.63 7.62
C GLN A 50 -14.54 15.33 7.37
N LEU A 51 -13.81 14.26 7.06
CA LEU A 51 -14.42 12.95 6.84
C LEU A 51 -14.99 12.41 8.16
N THR A 52 -16.14 11.76 8.09
CA THR A 52 -16.81 11.12 9.23
C THR A 52 -16.82 9.59 9.07
N PRO A 53 -16.89 8.82 10.17
CA PRO A 53 -17.03 7.35 10.13
C PRO A 53 -18.24 6.81 9.35
N LYS A 54 -19.17 7.66 8.92
CA LYS A 54 -20.43 7.27 8.28
C LYS A 54 -20.23 7.11 6.77
N PRO A 55 -20.42 5.91 6.20
CA PRO A 55 -20.32 5.73 4.77
C PRO A 55 -21.40 6.53 4.03
N LYS A 56 -21.10 6.94 2.80
CA LYS A 56 -22.12 7.43 1.87
C LYS A 56 -22.95 6.23 1.44
N ILE A 57 -24.25 6.32 1.69
CA ILE A 57 -25.23 5.33 1.28
C ILE A 57 -26.11 6.00 0.23
N ASP A 58 -26.24 5.37 -0.93
CA ASP A 58 -27.13 5.81 -1.98
C ASP A 58 -28.58 5.60 -1.51
N ARG A 59 -29.39 6.67 -1.58
CA ARG A 59 -30.74 6.67 -1.02
C ARG A 59 -31.72 5.85 -1.85
N LEU A 60 -31.41 5.58 -3.12
CA LEU A 60 -32.33 4.86 -4.03
C LEU A 60 -32.23 3.36 -3.85
N ASN A 61 -31.02 2.83 -3.61
CA ASN A 61 -30.79 1.39 -3.50
C ASN A 61 -30.26 0.93 -2.13
N GLY A 62 -29.94 1.86 -1.21
CA GLY A 62 -29.45 1.54 0.13
C GLY A 62 -27.99 1.04 0.16
N GLU A 63 -27.24 1.22 -0.93
CA GLU A 63 -25.89 0.66 -1.07
C GLU A 63 -24.80 1.68 -0.75
N THR A 64 -23.70 1.20 -0.17
CA THR A 64 -22.43 1.93 -0.10
C THR A 64 -21.57 1.63 -1.34
N ARG A 65 -20.33 2.14 -1.36
CA ARG A 65 -19.41 1.94 -2.48
C ARG A 65 -18.11 1.26 -2.07
N GLY A 66 -17.45 0.69 -3.07
CA GLY A 66 -16.12 0.15 -2.95
C GLY A 66 -15.06 1.05 -3.60
N LEU A 67 -13.80 0.69 -3.42
CA LEU A 67 -12.65 1.24 -4.11
C LEU A 67 -11.67 0.10 -4.41
N MET A 68 -11.21 0.00 -5.65
CA MET A 68 -10.12 -0.90 -6.01
C MET A 68 -8.80 -0.14 -6.00
N LEU A 69 -7.84 -0.54 -5.16
CA LEU A 69 -6.46 -0.04 -5.19
C LEU A 69 -5.59 -1.04 -5.95
N ILE A 70 -5.24 -0.72 -7.19
CA ILE A 70 -4.51 -1.61 -8.10
C ILE A 70 -3.08 -1.13 -8.27
N GLY A 71 -2.12 -2.05 -8.28
CA GLY A 71 -0.71 -1.74 -8.51
C GLY A 71 0.12 -3.01 -8.53
N GLU A 72 1.29 -2.96 -9.15
CA GLU A 72 2.21 -4.10 -9.22
C GLU A 72 2.67 -4.54 -7.82
N SER A 73 3.23 -5.75 -7.74
CA SER A 73 3.89 -6.20 -6.50
C SER A 73 5.02 -5.24 -6.17
N GLY A 74 5.13 -4.81 -4.91
CA GLY A 74 6.13 -3.81 -4.52
C GLY A 74 5.78 -2.35 -4.86
N ALA A 75 4.63 -2.06 -5.48
CA ALA A 75 4.21 -0.67 -5.78
C ALA A 75 3.83 0.18 -4.54
N GLY A 76 4.01 -0.34 -3.32
CA GLY A 76 3.74 0.37 -2.07
C GLY A 76 2.28 0.37 -1.61
N LYS A 77 1.38 -0.44 -2.20
CA LYS A 77 -0.06 -0.51 -1.86
C LYS A 77 -0.31 -0.67 -0.36
N SER A 78 0.27 -1.70 0.25
CA SER A 78 0.05 -2.01 1.67
C SER A 78 0.58 -0.92 2.59
N SER A 79 1.73 -0.32 2.25
CA SER A 79 2.31 0.80 3.00
C SER A 79 1.43 2.04 2.92
N LEU A 80 0.94 2.37 1.73
CA LEU A 80 0.00 3.48 1.49
C LEU A 80 -1.30 3.29 2.27
N LEU A 81 -1.88 2.09 2.24
CA LEU A 81 -3.09 1.76 3.02
C LEU A 81 -2.82 1.93 4.52
N ARG A 82 -1.82 1.23 5.08
CA ARG A 82 -1.53 1.27 6.52
C ARG A 82 -1.17 2.68 7.00
N ARG A 83 -0.48 3.48 6.17
CA ARG A 83 -0.24 4.89 6.48
C ARG A 83 -1.55 5.65 6.57
N THR A 84 -2.38 5.55 5.53
CA THR A 84 -3.67 6.24 5.46
C THR A 84 -4.57 5.88 6.64
N LEU A 85 -4.65 4.60 6.99
CA LEU A 85 -5.45 4.13 8.12
C LEU A 85 -4.97 4.67 9.47
N ARG A 86 -3.67 4.97 9.62
CA ARG A 86 -3.10 5.59 10.83
C ARG A 86 -3.25 7.11 10.86
N THR A 87 -3.33 7.77 9.71
CA THR A 87 -3.30 9.25 9.63
C THR A 87 -4.66 9.90 9.51
N VAL A 88 -5.65 9.21 8.97
CA VAL A 88 -6.98 9.79 8.74
C VAL A 88 -7.76 9.75 10.06
N PRO A 89 -8.11 10.90 10.67
CA PRO A 89 -8.64 10.94 12.04
C PRO A 89 -9.92 10.14 12.27
N MET A 90 -10.79 10.03 11.25
CA MET A 90 -12.03 9.26 11.37
C MET A 90 -11.84 7.74 11.42
N ILE A 91 -10.63 7.23 11.20
CA ILE A 91 -10.36 5.80 11.09
C ILE A 91 -9.90 5.27 12.45
N HIS A 92 -10.67 4.32 12.97
CA HIS A 92 -10.36 3.55 14.17
C HIS A 92 -10.36 2.08 13.80
N LEU A 93 -9.21 1.42 14.00
CA LEU A 93 -9.06 0.02 13.66
C LEU A 93 -9.77 -0.86 14.68
N ALA A 94 -10.67 -1.71 14.19
CA ALA A 94 -11.21 -2.83 14.95
C ALA A 94 -10.22 -4.00 14.92
N ASP A 95 -10.10 -4.68 16.04
CA ASP A 95 -9.38 -5.94 16.16
C ASP A 95 -10.12 -6.89 17.12
N ARG A 96 -9.38 -7.80 17.76
CA ARG A 96 -9.97 -8.77 18.70
C ARG A 96 -10.40 -8.10 20.01
N GLU A 97 -9.66 -7.09 20.45
CA GLU A 97 -9.76 -6.45 21.76
C GLU A 97 -10.47 -5.10 21.66
N ASN A 98 -10.30 -4.40 20.55
CA ASN A 98 -10.78 -3.04 20.34
C ASN A 98 -11.90 -3.00 19.29
N ASP A 99 -12.97 -2.27 19.61
CA ASP A 99 -13.99 -1.90 18.63
C ASP A 99 -13.48 -0.77 17.73
N GLY A 100 -14.03 -0.67 16.52
CA GLY A 100 -13.56 0.32 15.56
C GLY A 100 -14.38 0.33 14.27
N ASN A 101 -14.38 1.48 13.59
CA ASN A 101 -15.13 1.61 12.35
C ASN A 101 -14.44 1.00 11.13
N THR A 102 -13.21 0.50 11.26
CA THR A 102 -12.43 0.00 10.14
C THR A 102 -11.77 -1.33 10.48
N PHE A 103 -11.91 -2.33 9.61
CA PHE A 103 -11.21 -3.60 9.74
C PHE A 103 -10.23 -3.79 8.58
N TYR A 104 -8.96 -4.04 8.89
CA TYR A 104 -7.92 -4.31 7.89
C TYR A 104 -7.55 -5.80 7.92
N VAL A 105 -7.58 -6.44 6.74
CA VAL A 105 -7.24 -7.85 6.59
C VAL A 105 -6.47 -8.11 5.31
N THR A 106 -5.37 -8.85 5.42
CA THR A 106 -4.65 -9.39 4.27
C THR A 106 -5.15 -10.79 3.95
N VAL A 107 -5.42 -11.07 2.67
CA VAL A 107 -5.85 -12.37 2.16
C VAL A 107 -4.63 -13.26 1.91
N PRO A 108 -4.53 -14.46 2.52
CA PRO A 108 -3.49 -15.42 2.17
C PRO A 108 -3.66 -16.03 0.77
N PRO A 109 -2.58 -16.46 0.10
CA PRO A 109 -2.64 -17.10 -1.21
C PRO A 109 -3.59 -18.31 -1.31
N GLU A 110 -3.64 -19.11 -0.26
CA GLU A 110 -4.42 -20.34 -0.11
C GLU A 110 -5.88 -20.10 0.34
N ALA A 111 -6.26 -18.85 0.60
CA ALA A 111 -7.58 -18.54 1.14
C ALA A 111 -8.71 -18.86 0.16
N THR A 112 -9.75 -19.52 0.67
CA THR A 112 -11.05 -19.70 0.01
C THR A 112 -12.03 -18.65 0.53
N ILE A 113 -13.19 -18.51 -0.12
CA ILE A 113 -14.27 -17.64 0.35
C ILE A 113 -14.61 -17.94 1.82
N LYS A 114 -14.77 -19.22 2.17
CA LYS A 114 -15.09 -19.66 3.54
C LYS A 114 -13.96 -19.32 4.50
N SER A 115 -12.71 -19.67 4.19
CA SER A 115 -11.60 -19.43 5.13
C SER A 115 -11.31 -17.95 5.32
N PHE A 116 -11.58 -17.11 4.30
CA PHE A 116 -11.51 -15.66 4.43
C PHE A 116 -12.58 -15.11 5.38
N ALA A 117 -13.85 -15.49 5.23
CA ALA A 117 -14.91 -15.10 6.15
C ALA A 117 -14.61 -15.55 7.60
N SER A 118 -14.14 -16.80 7.74
CA SER A 118 -13.69 -17.36 9.02
C SER A 118 -12.58 -16.52 9.66
N ARG A 119 -11.62 -16.06 8.86
CA ARG A 119 -10.51 -15.21 9.30
C ARG A 119 -11.03 -13.85 9.79
N ILE A 120 -11.98 -13.23 9.09
CA ILE A 120 -12.61 -11.97 9.53
C ILE A 120 -13.28 -12.20 10.89
N ALA A 121 -14.14 -13.22 11.01
CA ALA A 121 -14.85 -13.55 12.25
C ALA A 121 -13.89 -13.76 13.43
N LYS A 122 -12.85 -14.59 13.25
CA LYS A 122 -11.82 -14.87 14.26
C LYS A 122 -11.07 -13.62 14.70
N LYS A 123 -10.64 -12.80 13.75
CA LYS A 123 -9.91 -11.56 14.04
C LYS A 123 -10.77 -10.50 14.73
N LEU A 124 -12.09 -10.59 14.60
CA LEU A 124 -13.05 -9.75 15.32
C LEU A 124 -13.58 -10.43 16.62
N GLY A 125 -12.94 -11.52 17.06
CA GLY A 125 -13.16 -12.15 18.36
C GLY A 125 -14.07 -13.38 18.38
N TYR A 126 -14.51 -13.91 17.22
CA TYR A 126 -15.29 -15.14 17.16
C TYR A 126 -14.39 -16.36 16.88
N LEU A 127 -13.94 -17.03 17.93
CA LEU A 127 -12.87 -18.04 17.86
C LEU A 127 -13.38 -19.41 17.40
N ASP A 128 -14.59 -19.79 17.82
CA ASP A 128 -15.12 -21.15 17.70
C ASP A 128 -16.12 -21.27 16.54
N MET A 129 -15.61 -21.06 15.33
CA MET A 129 -16.42 -21.31 14.13
C MET A 129 -16.58 -22.80 13.88
N ASN A 130 -17.83 -23.25 13.78
CA ASN A 130 -18.17 -24.63 13.46
C ASN A 130 -17.44 -25.08 12.17
N SER A 131 -16.66 -26.16 12.26
CA SER A 131 -15.87 -26.69 11.14
C SER A 131 -16.75 -27.11 9.95
N ARG A 132 -18.00 -27.55 10.23
CA ARG A 132 -19.01 -27.93 9.24
C ARG A 132 -19.76 -26.74 8.64
N ALA A 133 -19.58 -25.52 9.15
CA ALA A 133 -20.26 -24.35 8.61
C ALA A 133 -19.95 -24.17 7.12
N ASN A 134 -20.94 -23.87 6.30
CA ASN A 134 -20.70 -23.56 4.89
C ASN A 134 -20.18 -22.11 4.72
N ALA A 135 -19.92 -21.69 3.48
CA ALA A 135 -19.42 -20.35 3.20
C ALA A 135 -20.42 -19.25 3.62
N ASP A 136 -21.72 -19.45 3.39
CA ASP A 136 -22.78 -18.50 3.77
C ASP A 136 -22.81 -18.27 5.28
N GLN A 137 -22.86 -19.34 6.07
CA GLN A 137 -22.87 -19.28 7.53
C GLN A 137 -21.62 -18.56 8.06
N ALA A 138 -20.44 -18.84 7.49
CA ALA A 138 -19.21 -18.15 7.87
C ALA A 138 -19.28 -16.64 7.56
N TRP A 139 -19.89 -16.24 6.44
CA TRP A 139 -20.08 -14.84 6.07
C TRP A 139 -21.13 -14.14 6.93
N ASP A 140 -22.19 -14.83 7.33
CA ASP A 140 -23.20 -14.28 8.24
C ASP A 140 -22.58 -13.97 9.60
N VAL A 141 -21.77 -14.89 10.13
CA VAL A 141 -20.98 -14.64 11.34
C VAL A 141 -20.02 -13.46 11.13
N ALA A 142 -19.27 -13.43 10.03
CA ALA A 142 -18.34 -12.33 9.76
C ALA A 142 -19.05 -10.95 9.69
N ARG A 143 -20.20 -10.88 9.01
CA ARG A 143 -21.02 -9.66 8.91
C ARG A 143 -21.60 -9.25 10.25
N HIS A 144 -22.10 -10.22 11.02
CA HIS A 144 -22.58 -9.98 12.37
C HIS A 144 -21.47 -9.39 13.26
N ARG A 145 -20.27 -9.99 13.25
CA ARG A 145 -19.11 -9.47 14.01
C ARG A 145 -18.69 -8.08 13.54
N MET A 146 -18.68 -7.81 12.23
CA MET A 146 -18.40 -6.46 11.72
C MET A 146 -19.42 -5.45 12.24
N ARG A 147 -20.72 -5.80 12.28
CA ARG A 147 -21.76 -4.95 12.85
C ARG A 147 -21.57 -4.70 14.34
N GLU A 148 -21.36 -5.75 15.13
CA GLU A 148 -21.15 -5.64 16.58
C GLU A 148 -19.94 -4.75 16.92
N ARG A 149 -18.84 -4.89 16.16
CA ARG A 149 -17.60 -4.12 16.35
C ARG A 149 -17.65 -2.69 15.79
N GLY A 150 -18.77 -2.30 15.16
CA GLY A 150 -18.96 -0.97 14.58
C GLY A 150 -18.29 -0.77 13.22
N VAL A 151 -17.80 -1.82 12.57
CA VAL A 151 -17.05 -1.75 11.30
C VAL A 151 -17.93 -1.21 10.17
N ARG A 152 -17.47 -0.12 9.56
CA ARG A 152 -18.06 0.56 8.39
C ARG A 152 -17.14 0.58 7.17
N LEU A 153 -15.85 0.30 7.37
CA LEU A 153 -14.83 0.14 6.33
C LEU A 153 -14.16 -1.22 6.45
N LEU A 154 -14.19 -2.02 5.38
CA LEU A 154 -13.39 -3.23 5.26
C LEU A 154 -12.26 -2.99 4.25
N VAL A 155 -11.02 -3.05 4.70
CA VAL A 155 -9.83 -3.01 3.84
C VAL A 155 -9.31 -4.42 3.63
N ILE A 156 -9.39 -4.89 2.39
CA ILE A 156 -8.95 -6.22 1.97
C ILE A 156 -7.66 -6.05 1.17
N ASP A 157 -6.53 -6.31 1.80
CA ASP A 157 -5.23 -6.33 1.14
C ASP A 157 -4.97 -7.69 0.49
N GLU A 158 -4.30 -7.68 -0.66
CA GLU A 158 -4.12 -8.83 -1.53
C GLU A 158 -5.42 -9.56 -1.94
N ALA A 159 -6.51 -8.81 -2.14
CA ALA A 159 -7.83 -9.32 -2.52
C ALA A 159 -7.83 -10.16 -3.81
N HIS A 160 -6.84 -9.96 -4.69
CA HIS A 160 -6.64 -10.75 -5.90
C HIS A 160 -6.48 -12.27 -5.63
N HIS A 161 -6.08 -12.67 -4.41
CA HIS A 161 -6.02 -14.07 -4.02
C HIS A 161 -7.40 -14.74 -3.94
N LEU A 162 -8.46 -13.99 -3.64
CA LEU A 162 -9.84 -14.51 -3.62
C LEU A 162 -10.34 -14.84 -5.03
N LEU A 163 -9.82 -14.15 -6.05
CA LEU A 163 -10.24 -14.29 -7.45
C LEU A 163 -9.33 -15.23 -8.26
N ARG A 164 -8.46 -16.00 -7.58
CA ARG A 164 -7.63 -17.03 -8.23
C ARG A 164 -8.50 -18.23 -8.64
N LYS A 165 -8.38 -18.64 -9.89
CA LYS A 165 -8.95 -19.90 -10.40
C LYS A 165 -8.20 -21.11 -9.82
N GLY A 166 -8.90 -22.24 -9.67
CA GLY A 166 -8.33 -23.50 -9.19
C GLY A 166 -9.37 -24.40 -8.55
N SER A 167 -8.99 -25.64 -8.21
CA SER A 167 -9.88 -26.57 -7.52
C SER A 167 -10.34 -25.98 -6.17
N GLY A 168 -11.65 -26.05 -5.91
CA GLY A 168 -12.25 -25.48 -4.70
C GLY A 168 -12.29 -23.95 -4.63
N ARG A 169 -11.99 -23.25 -5.73
CA ARG A 169 -12.11 -21.78 -5.85
C ARG A 169 -13.38 -21.42 -6.60
N ASP A 170 -14.08 -20.43 -6.07
CA ASP A 170 -15.31 -19.88 -6.64
C ASP A 170 -15.09 -18.38 -6.87
N VAL A 171 -14.75 -18.00 -8.10
CA VAL A 171 -14.45 -16.59 -8.43
C VAL A 171 -15.74 -15.76 -8.45
N GLU A 172 -16.81 -16.32 -8.99
CA GLU A 172 -18.12 -15.66 -9.07
C GLU A 172 -18.70 -15.42 -7.68
N GLY A 173 -18.67 -16.44 -6.82
CA GLY A 173 -19.08 -16.29 -5.43
C GLY A 173 -18.23 -15.24 -4.70
N ALA A 174 -16.92 -15.15 -4.94
CA ALA A 174 -16.09 -14.15 -4.32
C ALA A 174 -16.48 -12.71 -4.73
N ILE A 175 -16.76 -12.49 -6.02
CA ILE A 175 -17.26 -11.22 -6.55
C ILE A 175 -18.64 -10.90 -5.93
N GLN A 176 -19.53 -11.87 -5.89
CA GLN A 176 -20.85 -11.72 -5.27
C GLN A 176 -20.75 -11.38 -3.78
N ARG A 177 -19.74 -11.90 -3.06
CA ARG A 177 -19.50 -11.50 -1.65
C ARG A 177 -19.01 -10.07 -1.53
N LEU A 178 -18.08 -9.63 -2.39
CA LEU A 178 -17.64 -8.22 -2.44
C LEU A 178 -18.83 -7.29 -2.67
N LYS A 179 -19.72 -7.64 -3.60
CA LYS A 179 -20.98 -6.92 -3.83
C LYS A 179 -21.88 -6.94 -2.60
N SER A 180 -22.07 -8.11 -1.97
CA SER A 180 -22.96 -8.28 -0.82
C SER A 180 -22.54 -7.48 0.42
N LEU A 181 -21.24 -7.17 0.55
CA LEU A 181 -20.74 -6.31 1.62
C LEU A 181 -21.21 -4.86 1.48
N LEU A 182 -21.50 -4.42 0.25
CA LEU A 182 -21.91 -3.05 -0.03
C LEU A 182 -23.40 -2.78 0.25
N GLN A 183 -24.17 -3.81 0.61
CA GLN A 183 -25.64 -3.74 0.69
C GLN A 183 -26.16 -4.45 1.94
N GLY A 184 -27.48 -4.37 2.17
CA GLY A 184 -28.17 -4.97 3.32
C GLY A 184 -28.28 -4.02 4.52
N ASP A 185 -28.68 -4.55 5.68
CA ASP A 185 -28.98 -3.75 6.88
C ASP A 185 -27.76 -3.06 7.49
N TRP A 186 -26.56 -3.55 7.17
CA TRP A 186 -25.30 -2.99 7.63
C TRP A 186 -24.29 -2.91 6.47
N PRO A 187 -24.48 -1.98 5.52
CA PRO A 187 -23.59 -1.86 4.37
C PRO A 187 -22.22 -1.37 4.83
N VAL A 188 -21.17 -2.03 4.36
CA VAL A 188 -19.77 -1.77 4.70
C VAL A 188 -19.05 -1.29 3.44
N ALA A 189 -18.43 -0.10 3.50
CA ALA A 189 -17.58 0.35 2.41
C ALA A 189 -16.35 -0.57 2.30
N VAL A 190 -15.92 -0.88 1.08
CA VAL A 190 -14.82 -1.84 0.85
C VAL A 190 -13.67 -1.20 0.10
N ILE A 191 -12.45 -1.31 0.61
CA ILE A 191 -11.23 -1.06 -0.18
C ILE A 191 -10.61 -2.42 -0.49
N ALA A 192 -10.65 -2.83 -1.76
CA ALA A 192 -10.00 -4.05 -2.22
C ALA A 192 -8.69 -3.69 -2.91
N ALA A 193 -7.56 -4.13 -2.34
CA ALA A 193 -6.24 -3.87 -2.90
C ALA A 193 -5.60 -5.13 -3.46
N GLY A 194 -4.87 -4.99 -4.56
CA GLY A 194 -4.21 -6.13 -5.18
C GLY A 194 -3.51 -5.79 -6.49
N VAL A 195 -3.00 -6.82 -7.16
CA VAL A 195 -2.46 -6.72 -8.52
C VAL A 195 -3.59 -6.70 -9.56
N ASP A 196 -3.23 -6.52 -10.84
CA ASP A 196 -4.19 -6.37 -11.94
C ASP A 196 -5.21 -7.51 -12.06
N LYS A 197 -4.86 -8.72 -11.60
CA LYS A 197 -5.80 -9.86 -11.53
C LYS A 197 -7.07 -9.54 -10.74
N LEU A 198 -7.01 -8.66 -9.74
CA LEU A 198 -8.19 -8.18 -9.01
C LEU A 198 -9.14 -7.41 -9.95
N ARG A 199 -8.60 -6.47 -10.73
CA ARG A 199 -9.35 -5.70 -11.73
C ARG A 199 -10.00 -6.64 -12.74
N GLN A 200 -9.20 -7.54 -13.33
CA GLN A 200 -9.67 -8.48 -14.35
C GLN A 200 -10.83 -9.34 -13.84
N GLY A 201 -10.75 -9.82 -12.59
CA GLY A 201 -11.82 -10.59 -11.97
C GLY A 201 -13.07 -9.76 -11.73
N VAL A 202 -12.97 -8.58 -11.12
CA VAL A 202 -14.14 -7.72 -10.85
C VAL A 202 -14.83 -7.26 -12.15
N MET A 203 -14.07 -7.01 -13.21
CA MET A 203 -14.61 -6.60 -14.51
C MET A 203 -15.49 -7.66 -15.19
N THR A 204 -15.44 -8.93 -14.77
CA THR A 204 -16.32 -9.96 -15.33
C THR A 204 -17.78 -9.80 -14.88
N ASP A 205 -18.03 -9.04 -13.82
CA ASP A 205 -19.36 -8.65 -13.37
C ASP A 205 -19.55 -7.13 -13.51
N PRO A 206 -20.25 -6.65 -14.56
CA PRO A 206 -20.44 -5.21 -14.79
C PRO A 206 -21.13 -4.47 -13.64
N GLU A 207 -21.95 -5.17 -12.84
CA GLU A 207 -22.63 -4.57 -11.70
C GLU A 207 -21.65 -4.28 -10.56
N THR A 208 -20.74 -5.21 -10.25
CA THR A 208 -19.68 -4.99 -9.27
C THR A 208 -18.64 -3.98 -9.78
N ASP A 209 -18.24 -4.00 -11.06
CA ASP A 209 -17.25 -3.04 -11.59
C ASP A 209 -17.69 -1.58 -11.39
N ARG A 210 -18.98 -1.28 -11.62
CA ARG A 210 -19.57 0.05 -11.40
C ARG A 210 -19.52 0.51 -9.94
N ARG A 211 -19.51 -0.44 -8.99
CA ARG A 211 -19.48 -0.17 -7.55
C ARG A 211 -18.06 -0.01 -7.00
N PHE A 212 -17.04 -0.44 -7.76
CA PHE A 212 -15.64 -0.41 -7.37
C PHE A 212 -14.80 0.42 -8.36
N PRO A 213 -14.89 1.77 -8.31
CA PRO A 213 -13.98 2.64 -9.05
C PRO A 213 -12.51 2.30 -8.74
N ARG A 214 -11.66 2.47 -9.76
CA ARG A 214 -10.25 2.10 -9.70
C ARG A 214 -9.37 3.28 -9.27
N PHE A 215 -8.40 2.98 -8.42
CA PHE A 215 -7.24 3.80 -8.17
C PHE A 215 -5.99 2.99 -8.53
N GLN A 216 -5.44 3.28 -9.70
CA GLN A 216 -4.21 2.66 -10.16
C GLN A 216 -3.03 3.42 -9.55
N LEU A 217 -2.19 2.72 -8.80
CA LEU A 217 -0.84 3.17 -8.50
C LEU A 217 -0.01 2.98 -9.76
N THR A 218 0.40 4.09 -10.35
CA THR A 218 1.27 4.13 -11.51
C THR A 218 2.72 4.34 -11.09
N ARG A 219 3.61 3.99 -12.01
CA ARG A 219 5.03 4.39 -11.96
C ARG A 219 5.14 5.90 -11.85
N ILE A 220 6.15 6.35 -11.11
CA ILE A 220 6.54 7.75 -11.04
C ILE A 220 7.20 8.08 -12.37
N ALA A 221 6.57 8.97 -13.14
CA ALA A 221 7.15 9.47 -14.38
C ALA A 221 8.32 10.42 -14.09
N GLU A 222 9.38 10.33 -14.88
CA GLU A 222 10.50 11.26 -14.83
C GLU A 222 10.04 12.72 -15.03
N GLY A 223 10.64 13.66 -14.31
CA GLY A 223 10.26 15.07 -14.37
C GLY A 223 8.86 15.41 -13.83
N SER A 224 8.10 14.42 -13.36
CA SER A 224 6.77 14.66 -12.77
C SER A 224 6.87 15.39 -11.42
N LYS A 225 5.73 15.92 -10.96
CA LYS A 225 5.64 16.49 -9.60
C LYS A 225 5.99 15.45 -8.54
N GLU A 226 5.52 14.21 -8.70
CA GLU A 226 5.78 13.13 -7.75
C GLU A 226 7.27 12.74 -7.72
N ALA A 227 7.98 12.78 -8.85
CA ALA A 227 9.44 12.59 -8.90
C ALA A 227 10.17 13.66 -8.07
N ARG A 228 9.77 14.92 -8.18
CA ARG A 228 10.31 16.01 -7.32
C ARG A 228 9.98 15.80 -5.85
N THR A 229 8.78 15.32 -5.52
CA THR A 229 8.40 14.97 -4.14
C THR A 229 9.27 13.84 -3.59
N PHE A 230 9.56 12.81 -4.40
CA PHE A 230 10.46 11.73 -4.06
C PHE A 230 11.89 12.24 -3.82
N ALA A 231 12.44 13.03 -4.75
CA ALA A 231 13.77 13.61 -4.66
C ALA A 231 13.96 14.44 -3.38
N ARG A 232 13.00 15.32 -3.09
CA ARG A 232 12.97 16.11 -1.84
C ARG A 232 12.91 15.21 -0.62
N SER A 233 12.14 14.14 -0.65
CA SER A 233 12.02 13.22 0.48
C SER A 233 13.33 12.46 0.74
N MET A 234 13.99 11.97 -0.31
CA MET A 234 15.29 11.32 -0.20
C MET A 234 16.34 12.28 0.37
N GLN A 235 16.40 13.52 -0.13
CA GLN A 235 17.30 14.56 0.37
C GLN A 235 17.06 14.85 1.86
N LEU A 236 15.80 15.06 2.27
CA LEU A 236 15.47 15.29 3.68
C LEU A 236 15.80 14.11 4.57
N CYS A 237 15.62 12.87 4.10
CA CYS A 237 16.03 11.68 4.84
C CYS A 237 17.54 11.64 5.03
N ALA A 238 18.33 11.92 3.98
CA ALA A 238 19.79 11.96 4.06
C ALA A 238 20.25 13.02 5.08
N GLU A 239 19.75 14.25 4.96
CA GLU A 239 20.09 15.36 5.88
C GLU A 239 19.76 15.02 7.33
N LYS A 240 18.61 14.39 7.57
CA LYS A 240 18.17 14.02 8.93
C LYS A 240 19.10 13.04 9.61
N VAL A 241 19.72 12.12 8.86
CA VAL A 241 20.69 11.17 9.42
C VAL A 241 22.14 11.68 9.39
N GLY A 242 22.37 12.90 8.90
CA GLY A 242 23.69 13.51 8.79
C GLY A 242 24.47 13.11 7.52
N LEU A 243 23.77 12.73 6.47
CA LEU A 243 24.33 12.47 5.14
C LEU A 243 24.03 13.62 4.18
N SER A 244 24.91 13.81 3.19
CA SER A 244 24.62 14.61 1.99
C SER A 244 24.69 13.76 0.73
N LEU A 245 23.79 13.99 -0.23
CA LEU A 245 23.85 13.35 -1.54
C LEU A 245 24.89 14.07 -2.42
N ASP A 246 25.94 13.35 -2.82
CA ASP A 246 27.06 13.86 -3.64
C ASP A 246 27.09 13.12 -4.98
N GLY A 247 26.06 13.35 -5.78
CA GLY A 247 25.91 12.74 -7.10
C GLY A 247 24.84 13.44 -7.92
N GLU A 248 25.18 13.76 -9.16
CA GLU A 248 24.25 14.39 -10.10
C GLU A 248 22.99 13.53 -10.27
N ALA A 249 21.82 14.16 -10.06
CA ALA A 249 20.52 13.53 -10.23
C ALA A 249 20.35 12.20 -9.46
N MET A 250 21.00 12.06 -8.29
CA MET A 250 20.95 10.84 -7.47
C MET A 250 19.52 10.30 -7.28
N PRO A 251 18.50 11.10 -6.91
CA PRO A 251 17.15 10.56 -6.76
C PRO A 251 16.50 10.12 -8.09
N ASP A 252 16.77 10.82 -9.19
CA ASP A 252 16.26 10.46 -10.51
C ASP A 252 16.88 9.14 -11.00
N ARG A 253 18.18 8.94 -10.72
CA ARG A 253 18.88 7.67 -10.97
C ARG A 253 18.28 6.51 -10.18
N VAL A 254 17.94 6.73 -8.91
CA VAL A 254 17.24 5.72 -8.09
C VAL A 254 15.86 5.39 -8.66
N LEU A 255 15.08 6.40 -9.06
CA LEU A 255 13.79 6.18 -9.71
C LEU A 255 13.94 5.37 -11.00
N PHE A 256 14.87 5.76 -11.86
CA PHE A 256 15.14 5.07 -13.12
C PHE A 256 15.60 3.62 -12.91
N ALA A 257 16.48 3.39 -11.92
CA ALA A 257 16.97 2.06 -11.55
C ALA A 257 15.85 1.07 -11.17
N GLU A 258 14.73 1.60 -10.68
CA GLU A 258 13.55 0.83 -10.28
C GLU A 258 12.38 1.01 -11.25
N ASN A 259 12.62 1.50 -12.48
CA ASN A 259 11.60 1.68 -13.52
C ASN A 259 10.44 2.59 -13.06
N GLY A 260 10.73 3.55 -12.18
CA GLY A 260 9.76 4.43 -11.55
C GLY A 260 8.81 3.72 -10.57
N GLU A 261 9.03 2.45 -10.21
CA GLU A 261 8.20 1.74 -9.23
C GLU A 261 8.43 2.31 -7.82
N PRO A 262 7.46 3.00 -7.22
CA PRO A 262 7.70 3.85 -6.05
C PRO A 262 8.15 3.08 -4.82
N GLY A 263 7.53 1.93 -4.53
CA GLY A 263 7.91 1.17 -3.34
C GLY A 263 9.31 0.57 -3.46
N ARG A 264 9.71 0.17 -4.68
CA ARG A 264 11.06 -0.31 -4.96
C ARG A 264 12.08 0.83 -4.94
N ALA A 265 11.75 1.99 -5.52
CA ALA A 265 12.60 3.18 -5.48
C ALA A 265 12.82 3.70 -4.05
N ILE A 266 11.78 3.74 -3.21
CA ILE A 266 11.89 4.10 -1.80
C ILE A 266 12.77 3.09 -1.05
N HIS A 267 12.59 1.80 -1.32
CA HIS A 267 13.42 0.76 -0.72
C HIS A 267 14.90 0.95 -1.10
N LEU A 268 15.22 1.05 -2.39
CA LEU A 268 16.58 1.25 -2.88
C LEU A 268 17.21 2.53 -2.32
N ALA A 269 16.47 3.65 -2.30
CA ALA A 269 16.94 4.89 -1.69
C ALA A 269 17.35 4.69 -0.22
N LYS A 270 16.50 4.02 0.58
CA LYS A 270 16.82 3.73 1.98
C LYS A 270 18.02 2.81 2.12
N THR A 271 18.10 1.74 1.31
CA THR A 271 19.24 0.81 1.35
C THR A 271 20.56 1.53 1.05
N ILE A 272 20.56 2.47 0.10
CA ILE A 272 21.73 3.29 -0.22
C ILE A 272 22.13 4.16 0.98
N LEU A 273 21.16 4.85 1.61
CA LEU A 273 21.43 5.68 2.77
C LEU A 273 21.93 4.87 3.98
N VAL A 274 21.33 3.71 4.24
CA VAL A 274 21.75 2.81 5.33
C VAL A 274 23.16 2.30 5.10
N ALA A 275 23.49 1.82 3.89
CA ALA A 275 24.84 1.35 3.59
C ALA A 275 25.90 2.45 3.77
N ALA A 276 25.60 3.68 3.35
CA ALA A 276 26.50 4.81 3.56
C ALA A 276 26.72 5.11 5.06
N LEU A 277 25.67 5.01 5.89
CA LEU A 277 25.80 5.15 7.34
C LEU A 277 26.65 4.04 7.97
N GLU A 278 26.42 2.78 7.57
CA GLU A 278 27.16 1.62 8.06
C GLU A 278 28.65 1.69 7.71
N GLU A 279 28.97 2.24 6.54
CA GLU A 279 30.36 2.49 6.10
C GLU A 279 30.97 3.77 6.71
N GLY A 280 30.27 4.47 7.60
CA GLY A 280 30.76 5.68 8.25
C GLY A 280 30.95 6.86 7.29
N ARG A 281 30.23 6.88 6.16
CA ARG A 281 30.29 7.99 5.20
C ARG A 281 29.48 9.18 5.71
N SER A 282 29.92 10.37 5.32
CA SER A 282 29.14 11.62 5.45
C SER A 282 28.53 12.06 4.11
N LYS A 283 29.03 11.53 2.99
CA LYS A 283 28.58 11.82 1.64
C LYS A 283 28.24 10.54 0.90
N VAL A 284 27.10 10.53 0.22
CA VAL A 284 26.63 9.41 -0.59
C VAL A 284 26.99 9.68 -2.05
N THR A 285 27.95 8.94 -2.60
CA THR A 285 28.40 9.11 -3.99
C THR A 285 27.65 8.18 -4.95
N LEU A 286 27.76 8.45 -6.25
CA LEU A 286 27.24 7.54 -7.29
C LEU A 286 27.88 6.15 -7.21
N ARG A 287 29.17 6.09 -6.86
CA ARG A 287 29.87 4.82 -6.65
C ARG A 287 29.27 4.01 -5.50
N ASP A 288 28.94 4.65 -4.38
CA ASP A 288 28.32 3.98 -3.23
C ASP A 288 26.94 3.42 -3.61
N ALA A 289 26.13 4.23 -4.31
CA ALA A 289 24.83 3.79 -4.81
C ALA A 289 24.96 2.63 -5.81
N GLY A 290 25.95 2.68 -6.71
CA GLY A 290 26.25 1.63 -7.68
C GLY A 290 26.70 0.32 -7.04
N HIS A 291 27.50 0.37 -5.97
CA HIS A 291 27.90 -0.80 -5.19
C HIS A 291 26.69 -1.46 -4.52
N VAL A 292 25.84 -0.66 -3.85
CA VAL A 292 24.61 -1.16 -3.21
C VAL A 292 23.70 -1.81 -4.25
N PHE A 293 23.48 -1.13 -5.38
CA PHE A 293 22.67 -1.66 -6.46
C PHE A 293 23.21 -2.98 -7.01
N SER A 294 24.52 -3.08 -7.24
CA SER A 294 25.16 -4.30 -7.75
C SER A 294 25.15 -5.44 -6.74
N ARG A 295 25.20 -5.15 -5.43
CA ARG A 295 25.08 -6.15 -4.37
C ARG A 295 23.69 -6.77 -4.33
N GLU A 296 22.65 -5.94 -4.49
CA GLU A 296 21.25 -6.39 -4.47
C GLU A 296 20.87 -7.17 -5.74
N TYR A 297 21.38 -6.75 -6.91
CA TYR A 297 20.87 -7.22 -8.21
C TYR A 297 21.90 -7.91 -9.11
N GLY A 298 23.13 -8.07 -8.61
CA GLY A 298 24.25 -8.63 -9.36
C GLY A 298 25.05 -7.57 -10.12
N ALA A 299 26.30 -7.93 -10.44
CA ALA A 299 27.20 -7.06 -11.19
C ALA A 299 26.70 -6.86 -12.63
N MET A 300 26.73 -5.61 -13.11
CA MET A 300 26.31 -5.22 -14.46
C MET A 300 27.39 -4.37 -15.12
N GLN A 301 27.48 -4.42 -16.45
CA GLN A 301 28.45 -3.62 -17.21
C GLN A 301 28.18 -2.12 -17.10
N THR A 302 26.90 -1.73 -17.08
CA THR A 302 26.49 -0.33 -16.90
C THR A 302 25.28 -0.29 -16.00
N THR A 303 25.29 0.63 -15.04
CA THR A 303 24.19 0.86 -14.11
C THR A 303 23.72 2.30 -14.20
N PRO A 304 22.51 2.62 -13.70
CA PRO A 304 22.04 4.00 -13.56
C PRO A 304 22.95 4.89 -12.71
N PHE A 305 23.88 4.31 -11.95
CA PHE A 305 24.80 5.00 -11.06
C PHE A 305 26.22 5.14 -11.65
N ALA A 306 26.40 4.96 -12.96
CA ALA A 306 27.67 5.25 -13.62
C ALA A 306 28.08 6.73 -13.44
N GLU A 307 29.38 6.97 -13.19
CA GLU A 307 29.99 8.30 -12.98
C GLU A 307 30.15 9.06 -14.32
N ALA A 308 29.03 9.32 -14.98
CA ALA A 308 28.93 10.10 -16.21
C ALA A 308 27.66 10.97 -16.17
N PRO A 309 27.54 12.04 -16.99
CA PRO A 309 26.38 12.92 -16.99
C PRO A 309 25.06 12.16 -17.09
N TRP A 310 24.05 12.55 -16.28
CA TRP A 310 22.83 11.75 -16.14
C TRP A 310 22.12 11.52 -17.48
N ASP A 311 21.98 12.56 -18.31
CA ASP A 311 21.34 12.42 -19.62
C ASP A 311 22.04 11.40 -20.52
N THR A 312 23.37 11.36 -20.53
CA THR A 312 24.13 10.38 -21.32
C THR A 312 23.88 8.96 -20.84
N VAL A 313 23.95 8.73 -19.52
CA VAL A 313 23.72 7.41 -18.92
C VAL A 313 22.28 6.96 -19.19
N ARG A 314 21.32 7.85 -18.99
CA ARG A 314 19.89 7.58 -19.19
C ARG A 314 19.58 7.20 -20.64
N VAL A 315 20.09 7.96 -21.61
CA VAL A 315 19.88 7.65 -23.04
C VAL A 315 20.47 6.28 -23.38
N SER A 316 21.72 6.04 -23.00
CA SER A 316 22.41 4.77 -23.27
C SER A 316 21.67 3.56 -22.68
N LEU A 317 21.23 3.66 -21.41
CA LEU A 317 20.46 2.59 -20.77
C LEU A 317 19.09 2.40 -21.42
N THR A 318 18.41 3.48 -21.79
CA THR A 318 17.11 3.40 -22.48
C THR A 318 17.24 2.71 -23.84
N GLU A 319 18.26 3.07 -24.63
CA GLU A 319 18.57 2.45 -25.92
C GLU A 319 18.96 0.97 -25.78
N ALA A 320 19.64 0.61 -24.69
CA ALA A 320 19.94 -0.77 -24.34
C ALA A 320 18.71 -1.57 -23.85
N GLY A 321 17.52 -0.95 -23.81
CA GLY A 321 16.29 -1.59 -23.37
C GLY A 321 16.22 -1.82 -21.86
N TRP A 322 16.85 -0.94 -21.06
CA TRP A 322 16.84 -1.05 -19.61
C TRP A 322 15.41 -1.14 -19.07
N SER A 323 15.11 -2.29 -18.48
CA SER A 323 13.86 -2.53 -17.78
C SER A 323 14.14 -3.43 -16.60
N ARG A 324 13.56 -3.07 -15.46
CA ARG A 324 13.58 -3.84 -14.23
C ARG A 324 12.19 -3.94 -13.62
#